data_AF-A0A5C9EPB3-F1
#
_entry.id   AF-A0A5C9EPB3-F1
#
_cell.length_a   1.000
_cell.length_b   1.000
_cell.length_c   1.000
_cell.angle_alpha   90.00
_cell.angle_beta   90.00
_cell.angle_gamma   90.00
#
_symmetry.space_group_name_H-M   'P 1'
#
loop_
_entity.id
_entity.type
_entity.pdbx_description
1 polymer ?
#
loop_
_entity_poly.entity_id
_entity_poly.type
_entity_poly.pdbx_seq_one_letter_code
_entity_poly.pdbx_strand_id
1 'polypeptide(L)'
;MSQQYERSLEDVLLNIIFKKFPDITKDDDIPSIEFLREFLQDEDKIDFFLESIKEIYSEGIYPFFNLAPILSIIAEMYNQKEDNFKNKLYDFTLNLLKSSQENLIFLGFDFVSESQRLFWGIREEIYSIIIPYWDSDNKKLKAESIFFLKNYVDIDYKYFSSYFDKLKGILIEAKNKLIIISSILILGKIYLYNNWNNNDLPLKIDEINLIFNKYKFLDTIQQKRFFLNGLHFLLLEYDEYESFWIDFFLNEFLNIKNLNFRFELLSHIASFPNKKTFKKEDAKKYYDFFRNLLEGLLEEDFEKPPPAVLVRPNHLQDVLHSTEQLALYLPEVTEELLPLYEEVYSKYVPEQVNKGISFERLAHQWIQEIYLMLSDYHKKKKNYKMSSIYYEKVADYAFNEKQELEFLIKHYQASIGYEIEEHNLNVLKRLFNELNEIFEKYKQLFNEAHICYPNWIVFEDLIHLCDCSEEEYSKNYRTLKEHLKNNEEKISKEISSILIEIGIIKAEEFRLKITNNYFECDELRIHMHATRSHLRSRYR
;
A
#
# COMPACT_ATOMS: atom_id res chain seq x y z
N MET A 1 18.82 -16.25 -49.03
CA MET A 1 17.71 -16.31 -48.05
C MET A 1 17.77 -15.02 -47.25
N SER A 2 16.94 -14.03 -47.62
CA SER A 2 16.88 -12.75 -46.92
C SER A 2 16.14 -12.93 -45.60
N GLN A 3 16.79 -12.58 -44.49
CA GLN A 3 16.13 -12.40 -43.21
C GLN A 3 15.05 -11.32 -43.38
N GLN A 4 13.78 -11.73 -43.37
CA GLN A 4 12.68 -10.80 -43.16
C GLN A 4 12.80 -10.33 -41.71
N TYR A 5 13.32 -9.11 -41.51
CA TYR A 5 13.17 -8.41 -40.25
C TYR A 5 11.67 -8.34 -39.93
N GLU A 6 11.26 -8.86 -38.77
CA GLU A 6 9.95 -8.56 -38.21
C GLU A 6 9.85 -7.04 -38.08
N ARG A 7 9.06 -6.41 -38.94
CA ARG A 7 8.78 -4.97 -38.86
C ARG A 7 8.03 -4.70 -37.56
N SER A 8 8.43 -3.66 -36.83
CA SER A 8 7.70 -3.27 -35.63
C SER A 8 6.28 -2.81 -35.99
N LEU A 9 5.33 -2.91 -35.05
CA LEU A 9 3.96 -2.43 -35.25
C LEU A 9 3.94 -0.92 -35.60
N GLU A 10 4.86 -0.17 -35.01
CA GLU A 10 5.10 1.24 -35.30
C GLU A 10 5.48 1.47 -36.77
N ASP A 11 6.39 0.66 -37.33
CA ASP A 11 6.75 0.73 -38.75
C ASP A 11 5.56 0.42 -39.67
N VAL A 12 4.69 -0.52 -39.30
CA VAL A 12 3.50 -0.87 -40.07
C VAL A 12 2.49 0.27 -40.05
N LEU A 13 2.27 0.89 -38.89
CA LEU A 13 1.33 1.99 -38.72
C LEU A 13 1.82 3.29 -39.37
N LEU A 14 3.11 3.63 -39.23
CA LEU A 14 3.74 4.71 -39.98
C LEU A 14 3.60 4.44 -41.49
N ASN A 15 3.91 3.23 -41.97
CA ASN A 15 3.70 2.89 -43.39
C ASN A 15 2.24 3.05 -43.86
N ILE A 16 1.23 2.83 -43.01
CA ILE A 16 -0.18 3.04 -43.38
C ILE A 16 -0.50 4.54 -43.46
N ILE A 17 -0.04 5.32 -42.48
CA ILE A 17 -0.13 6.78 -42.48
C ILE A 17 0.54 7.31 -43.75
N PHE A 18 1.83 7.05 -43.97
CA PHE A 18 2.58 7.54 -45.12
C PHE A 18 2.08 7.02 -46.48
N LYS A 19 1.43 5.85 -46.55
CA LYS A 19 0.73 5.40 -47.78
C LYS A 19 -0.55 6.18 -48.08
N LYS A 20 -1.28 6.61 -47.05
CA LYS A 20 -2.46 7.48 -47.17
C LYS A 20 -2.06 8.95 -47.36
N PHE A 21 -0.82 9.30 -47.04
CA PHE A 21 -0.27 10.65 -47.17
C PHE A 21 1.09 10.66 -47.91
N PRO A 22 1.09 10.41 -49.23
CA PRO A 22 2.32 10.36 -50.03
C PRO A 22 3.10 11.70 -50.03
N ASP A 23 2.43 12.81 -49.75
CA ASP A 23 3.04 14.14 -49.67
C ASP A 23 3.88 14.37 -48.39
N ILE A 24 3.85 13.44 -47.42
CA ILE A 24 4.66 13.50 -46.19
C ILE A 24 6.05 12.85 -46.41
N THR A 25 6.22 12.01 -47.43
CA THR A 25 7.51 11.39 -47.78
C THR A 25 8.27 12.19 -48.83
N LYS A 26 9.57 12.46 -48.59
CA LYS A 26 10.53 12.67 -49.68
C LYS A 26 10.90 11.30 -50.25
N ASP A 27 11.08 11.21 -51.56
CA ASP A 27 11.17 9.97 -52.36
C ASP A 27 12.16 8.89 -51.88
N ASP A 28 13.03 9.15 -50.89
CA ASP A 28 14.08 8.24 -50.42
C ASP A 28 14.15 8.02 -48.89
N ASP A 29 13.29 8.62 -48.07
CA ASP A 29 13.42 8.56 -46.58
C ASP A 29 12.55 7.45 -45.93
N ILE A 30 13.13 6.77 -44.93
CA ILE A 30 12.40 5.83 -44.07
C ILE A 30 11.44 6.64 -43.19
N PRO A 31 10.13 6.35 -43.22
CA PRO A 31 9.16 7.08 -42.41
C PRO A 31 9.48 7.01 -40.91
N SER A 32 9.59 8.17 -40.25
CA SER A 32 9.92 8.29 -38.82
C SER A 32 8.99 9.28 -38.10
N ILE A 33 8.93 9.19 -36.76
CA ILE A 33 8.19 10.14 -35.90
C ILE A 33 8.74 11.57 -36.05
N GLU A 34 10.06 11.74 -36.21
CA GLU A 34 10.69 13.03 -36.48
C GLU A 34 10.18 13.72 -37.76
N PHE A 35 9.92 12.97 -38.83
CA PHE A 35 9.32 13.55 -40.04
C PHE A 35 7.89 14.01 -39.81
N LEU A 36 7.11 13.20 -39.09
CA LEU A 36 5.75 13.57 -38.72
C LEU A 36 5.74 14.85 -37.88
N ARG A 37 6.74 15.04 -37.02
CA ARG A 37 6.96 16.26 -36.24
C ARG A 37 7.23 17.48 -37.10
N GLU A 38 8.08 17.36 -38.11
CA GLU A 38 8.39 18.48 -39.02
C GLU A 38 7.16 18.84 -39.87
N PHE A 39 6.42 17.83 -40.33
CA PHE A 39 5.21 18.01 -41.11
C PHE A 39 4.11 18.75 -40.33
N LEU A 40 3.92 18.39 -39.06
CA LEU A 40 2.88 18.95 -38.19
C LEU A 40 3.27 20.32 -37.58
N GLN A 41 4.37 20.97 -38.01
CA GLN A 41 4.67 22.36 -37.60
C GLN A 41 3.80 23.42 -38.31
N ASP A 42 3.04 23.02 -39.34
CA ASP A 42 2.19 23.89 -40.15
C ASP A 42 0.71 23.65 -39.81
N GLU A 43 -0.03 24.71 -39.48
CA GLU A 43 -1.43 24.62 -39.02
C GLU A 43 -2.39 24.02 -40.05
N ASP A 44 -2.16 24.23 -41.35
CA ASP A 44 -3.03 23.68 -42.40
C ASP A 44 -2.82 22.16 -42.56
N LYS A 45 -1.61 21.69 -42.28
CA LYS A 45 -1.24 20.27 -42.34
C LYS A 45 -1.78 19.48 -41.15
N ILE A 46 -1.99 20.17 -40.03
CA ILE A 46 -2.61 19.61 -38.83
C ILE A 46 -4.07 19.27 -39.10
N ASP A 47 -4.84 20.18 -39.68
CA ASP A 47 -6.26 19.96 -39.93
C ASP A 47 -6.47 18.81 -40.93
N PHE A 48 -5.64 18.77 -41.97
CA PHE A 48 -5.61 17.67 -42.94
C PHE A 48 -5.27 16.33 -42.27
N PHE A 49 -4.25 16.30 -41.41
CA PHE A 49 -3.85 15.10 -40.70
C PHE A 49 -4.96 14.55 -39.78
N LEU A 50 -5.61 15.43 -39.01
CA LEU A 50 -6.70 15.06 -38.10
C LEU A 50 -7.93 14.52 -38.84
N GLU A 51 -8.33 15.15 -39.95
CA GLU A 51 -9.46 14.67 -40.77
C GLU A 51 -9.17 13.31 -41.41
N SER A 52 -7.97 13.09 -41.92
CA SER A 52 -7.62 11.80 -42.50
C SER A 52 -7.50 10.68 -41.46
N ILE A 53 -7.09 10.97 -40.22
CA ILE A 53 -7.19 9.98 -39.13
C ILE A 53 -8.64 9.62 -38.87
N LYS A 54 -9.52 10.63 -38.79
CA LYS A 54 -10.96 10.42 -38.61
C LYS A 54 -11.55 9.60 -39.76
N GLU A 55 -11.16 9.82 -41.01
CA GLU A 55 -11.58 8.99 -42.16
C GLU A 55 -11.16 7.52 -42.00
N ILE A 56 -9.91 7.26 -41.61
CA ILE A 56 -9.41 5.88 -41.40
C ILE A 56 -10.26 5.13 -40.37
N TYR A 57 -10.66 5.78 -39.28
CA TYR A 57 -11.50 5.17 -38.24
C TYR A 57 -12.99 5.11 -38.62
N SER A 58 -13.47 6.02 -39.46
CA SER A 58 -14.85 6.03 -39.98
C SER A 58 -15.10 4.86 -40.93
N GLU A 59 -14.10 4.46 -41.72
CA GLU A 59 -14.18 3.41 -42.73
C GLU A 59 -13.86 2.00 -42.20
N GLY A 60 -13.26 1.88 -41.01
CA GLY A 60 -12.69 0.64 -40.49
C GLY A 60 -13.55 -0.14 -39.47
N ILE A 61 -13.11 -1.36 -39.13
CA ILE A 61 -13.59 -2.11 -37.96
C ILE A 61 -12.68 -1.75 -36.77
N TYR A 62 -13.17 -1.07 -35.75
CA TYR A 62 -12.39 -0.81 -34.53
C TYR A 62 -12.17 -2.11 -33.73
N PRO A 63 -10.92 -2.48 -33.33
CA PRO A 63 -9.67 -1.74 -33.44
C PRO A 63 -8.71 -2.43 -34.44
N PHE A 64 -8.77 -2.12 -35.74
CA PHE A 64 -7.81 -2.70 -36.69
C PHE A 64 -6.44 -1.99 -36.66
N PHE A 65 -6.40 -0.72 -36.24
CA PHE A 65 -5.17 0.06 -36.09
C PHE A 65 -5.22 0.81 -34.74
N ASN A 66 -4.40 0.41 -33.76
CA ASN A 66 -4.29 1.16 -32.50
C ASN A 66 -3.39 2.40 -32.73
N LEU A 67 -3.95 3.47 -33.30
CA LEU A 67 -3.23 4.72 -33.62
C LEU A 67 -3.14 5.68 -32.42
N ALA A 68 -3.78 5.36 -31.30
CA ALA A 68 -3.80 6.22 -30.12
C ALA A 68 -2.42 6.53 -29.53
N PRO A 69 -1.45 5.60 -29.47
CA PRO A 69 -0.09 5.91 -29.04
C PRO A 69 0.61 6.93 -29.95
N ILE A 70 0.42 6.83 -31.27
CA ILE A 70 1.00 7.77 -32.25
C ILE A 70 0.37 9.15 -32.08
N LEU A 71 -0.96 9.19 -31.96
CA LEU A 71 -1.70 10.42 -31.67
C LEU A 71 -1.25 11.06 -30.37
N SER A 72 -0.96 10.25 -29.35
CA SER A 72 -0.50 10.77 -28.06
C SER A 72 0.91 11.31 -28.09
N ILE A 73 1.83 10.62 -28.79
CA ILE A 73 3.18 11.13 -29.04
C ILE A 73 3.10 12.50 -29.69
N ILE A 74 2.24 12.66 -30.70
CA ILE A 74 1.98 13.95 -31.34
C ILE A 74 1.45 14.96 -30.31
N ALA A 75 0.38 14.63 -29.59
CA ALA A 75 -0.20 15.51 -28.56
C ALA A 75 0.83 15.97 -27.50
N GLU A 76 1.70 15.07 -27.02
CA GLU A 76 2.75 15.40 -26.06
C GLU A 76 3.83 16.32 -26.66
N MET A 77 4.22 16.09 -27.91
CA MET A 77 5.24 16.90 -28.60
C MET A 77 4.81 18.35 -28.80
N TYR A 78 3.50 18.59 -28.93
CA TYR A 78 2.93 19.92 -29.12
C TYR A 78 2.34 20.52 -27.84
N ASN A 79 2.19 19.77 -26.75
CA ASN A 79 1.79 20.31 -25.44
C ASN A 79 2.75 21.41 -24.93
N GLN A 80 3.96 21.52 -25.52
CA GLN A 80 4.97 22.54 -25.22
C GLN A 80 4.91 23.78 -26.13
N LYS A 81 4.07 23.82 -27.17
CA LYS A 81 4.02 24.91 -28.15
C LYS A 81 2.58 25.40 -28.39
N GLU A 82 2.31 26.59 -27.84
CA GLU A 82 1.21 27.51 -28.19
C GLU A 82 -0.24 27.05 -27.93
N ASP A 83 -1.07 27.97 -27.42
CA ASP A 83 -2.47 27.71 -27.02
C ASP A 83 -3.38 27.31 -28.20
N ASN A 84 -3.07 27.71 -29.44
CA ASN A 84 -3.92 27.47 -30.61
C ASN A 84 -4.00 25.99 -31.02
N PHE A 85 -2.86 25.30 -31.12
CA PHE A 85 -2.85 23.88 -31.51
C PHE A 85 -3.51 23.01 -30.43
N LYS A 86 -3.25 23.34 -29.16
CA LYS A 86 -3.90 22.70 -28.02
C LYS A 86 -5.42 22.84 -28.10
N ASN A 87 -5.93 24.02 -28.44
CA ASN A 87 -7.36 24.23 -28.66
C ASN A 87 -7.89 23.42 -29.85
N LYS A 88 -7.16 23.35 -30.97
CA LYS A 88 -7.56 22.50 -32.12
C LYS A 88 -7.67 21.02 -31.72
N LEU A 89 -6.70 20.49 -30.97
CA LEU A 89 -6.76 19.12 -30.47
C LEU A 89 -7.90 18.91 -29.48
N TYR A 90 -8.18 19.88 -28.61
CA TYR A 90 -9.35 19.85 -27.73
C TYR A 90 -10.64 19.75 -28.53
N ASP A 91 -10.87 20.68 -29.46
CA ASP A 91 -12.08 20.72 -30.28
C ASP A 91 -12.24 19.45 -31.10
N PHE A 92 -11.17 18.97 -31.72
CA PHE A 92 -11.15 17.70 -32.44
C PHE A 92 -11.58 16.53 -31.54
N THR A 93 -11.02 16.44 -30.34
CA THR A 93 -11.34 15.37 -29.38
C THR A 93 -12.78 15.44 -28.90
N LEU A 94 -13.25 16.63 -28.55
CA LEU A 94 -14.64 16.84 -28.12
C LEU A 94 -15.61 16.48 -29.26
N ASN A 95 -15.26 16.77 -30.51
CA ASN A 95 -16.05 16.38 -31.68
C ASN A 95 -16.06 14.86 -31.88
N LEU A 96 -14.93 14.17 -31.68
CA LEU A 96 -14.86 12.71 -31.72
C LEU A 96 -15.76 12.09 -30.64
N LEU A 97 -15.66 12.58 -29.40
CA LEU A 97 -16.45 12.11 -28.26
C LEU A 97 -17.95 12.35 -28.42
N LYS A 98 -18.37 13.36 -29.19
CA LYS A 98 -19.77 13.70 -29.48
C LYS A 98 -20.26 13.10 -30.81
N SER A 99 -19.43 12.33 -31.50
CA SER A 99 -19.76 11.76 -32.81
C SER A 99 -20.95 10.79 -32.73
N SER A 100 -21.73 10.71 -33.79
CA SER A 100 -22.76 9.66 -33.94
C SER A 100 -22.18 8.30 -34.32
N GLN A 101 -20.90 8.23 -34.70
CA GLN A 101 -20.22 7.01 -35.11
C GLN A 101 -19.42 6.43 -33.93
N GLU A 102 -19.73 5.20 -33.55
CA GLU A 102 -19.12 4.50 -32.40
C GLU A 102 -17.59 4.45 -32.46
N ASN A 103 -17.01 4.13 -33.62
CA ASN A 103 -15.56 4.05 -33.79
C ASN A 103 -14.85 5.39 -33.50
N LEU A 104 -15.50 6.50 -33.86
CA LEU A 104 -14.97 7.84 -33.61
C LEU A 104 -15.06 8.21 -32.12
N ILE A 105 -16.10 7.76 -31.42
CA ILE A 105 -16.19 7.94 -29.97
C ILE A 105 -15.06 7.16 -29.27
N PHE A 106 -14.80 5.92 -29.69
CA PHE A 106 -13.69 5.13 -29.12
C PHE A 106 -12.32 5.74 -29.40
N LEU A 107 -12.10 6.27 -30.62
CA LEU A 107 -10.90 7.05 -30.90
C LEU A 107 -10.77 8.24 -29.94
N GLY A 108 -11.86 8.92 -29.64
CA GLY A 108 -11.90 9.98 -28.63
C GLY A 108 -11.50 9.47 -27.23
N PHE A 109 -12.02 8.33 -26.79
CA PHE A 109 -11.64 7.72 -25.50
C PHE A 109 -10.15 7.38 -25.45
N ASP A 110 -9.62 6.75 -26.52
CA ASP A 110 -8.22 6.35 -26.57
C ASP A 110 -7.30 7.58 -26.57
N PHE A 111 -7.65 8.61 -27.36
CA PHE A 111 -6.84 9.82 -27.44
C PHE A 111 -6.78 10.55 -26.10
N VAL A 112 -7.90 10.67 -25.39
CA VAL A 112 -7.89 11.26 -24.04
C VAL A 112 -7.11 10.38 -23.05
N SER A 113 -7.20 9.05 -23.16
CA SER A 113 -6.54 8.12 -22.24
C SER A 113 -5.02 8.14 -22.38
N GLU A 114 -4.52 8.26 -23.62
CA GLU A 114 -3.10 8.29 -23.90
C GLU A 114 -2.49 9.69 -23.67
N SER A 115 -3.28 10.77 -23.80
CA SER A 115 -2.80 12.17 -23.69
C SER A 115 -3.33 12.91 -22.46
N GLN A 116 -3.38 12.26 -21.30
CA GLN A 116 -4.02 12.78 -20.08
C GLN A 116 -3.53 14.17 -19.66
N ARG A 117 -2.23 14.44 -19.84
CA ARG A 117 -1.61 15.73 -19.53
C ARG A 117 -2.16 16.86 -20.38
N LEU A 118 -2.45 16.59 -21.66
CA LEU A 118 -3.04 17.56 -22.57
C LEU A 118 -4.41 17.98 -22.03
N PHE A 119 -5.23 17.01 -21.63
CA PHE A 119 -6.63 17.25 -21.24
C PHE A 119 -6.83 17.61 -19.77
N TRP A 120 -5.75 17.80 -19.00
CA TRP A 120 -5.82 18.06 -17.57
C TRP A 120 -6.73 19.25 -17.22
N GLY A 121 -6.70 20.34 -18.00
CA GLY A 121 -7.51 21.53 -17.71
C GLY A 121 -9.02 21.39 -17.99
N ILE A 122 -9.44 20.38 -18.75
CA ILE A 122 -10.83 20.25 -19.25
C ILE A 122 -11.46 18.89 -18.92
N ARG A 123 -10.91 18.18 -17.94
CA ARG A 123 -11.36 16.83 -17.58
C ARG A 123 -12.84 16.76 -17.22
N GLU A 124 -13.35 17.71 -16.45
CA GLU A 124 -14.78 17.76 -16.07
C GLU A 124 -15.70 17.91 -17.29
N GLU A 125 -15.29 18.67 -18.30
CA GLU A 125 -16.02 18.78 -19.56
C GLU A 125 -16.05 17.44 -20.29
N ILE A 126 -14.90 16.76 -20.36
CA ILE A 126 -14.82 15.41 -20.94
C ILE A 126 -15.72 14.44 -20.18
N TYR A 127 -15.72 14.44 -18.85
CA TYR A 127 -16.60 13.59 -18.05
C TYR A 127 -18.07 13.87 -18.33
N SER A 128 -18.45 15.14 -18.50
CA SER A 128 -19.82 15.53 -18.83
C SER A 128 -20.31 14.97 -20.17
N ILE A 129 -19.40 14.69 -21.10
CA ILE A 129 -19.70 14.06 -22.40
C ILE A 129 -19.72 12.53 -22.29
N ILE A 130 -18.82 11.95 -21.49
CA ILE A 130 -18.63 10.50 -21.41
C ILE A 130 -19.66 9.82 -20.51
N ILE A 131 -19.98 10.40 -19.35
CA ILE A 131 -20.92 9.81 -18.38
C ILE A 131 -22.33 9.57 -18.95
N PRO A 132 -22.89 10.41 -19.85
CA PRO A 132 -24.13 10.09 -20.55
C PRO A 132 -24.11 8.74 -21.30
N TYR A 133 -22.95 8.28 -21.79
CA TYR A 133 -22.85 6.97 -22.45
C TYR A 133 -23.07 5.78 -21.52
N TRP A 134 -23.08 6.01 -20.20
CA TRP A 134 -23.44 4.98 -19.21
C TRP A 134 -24.89 4.52 -19.35
N ASP A 135 -25.74 5.33 -19.97
CA ASP A 135 -27.15 5.02 -20.23
C ASP A 135 -27.37 4.44 -21.64
N SER A 136 -26.31 4.29 -22.45
CA SER A 136 -26.42 3.80 -23.83
C SER A 136 -26.97 2.37 -23.92
N ASP A 137 -27.82 2.10 -24.91
CA ASP A 137 -28.25 0.73 -25.23
C ASP A 137 -27.11 -0.11 -25.85
N ASN A 138 -26.10 0.56 -26.41
CA ASN A 138 -24.90 -0.11 -26.90
C ASN A 138 -24.03 -0.54 -25.71
N LYS A 139 -24.01 -1.84 -25.45
CA LYS A 139 -23.28 -2.45 -24.33
C LYS A 139 -21.77 -2.25 -24.41
N LYS A 140 -21.20 -2.21 -25.62
CA LYS A 140 -19.76 -1.99 -25.82
C LYS A 140 -19.42 -0.55 -25.46
N LEU A 141 -20.13 0.41 -26.06
CA LEU A 141 -19.98 1.83 -25.76
C LEU A 141 -20.14 2.13 -24.27
N LYS A 142 -21.20 1.58 -23.64
CA LYS A 142 -21.40 1.68 -22.20
C LYS A 142 -20.19 1.17 -21.42
N ALA A 143 -19.71 -0.05 -21.71
CA ALA A 143 -18.60 -0.64 -20.99
C ALA A 143 -17.30 0.16 -21.14
N GLU A 144 -16.97 0.59 -22.36
CA GLU A 144 -15.76 1.38 -22.64
C GLU A 144 -15.83 2.77 -21.99
N SER A 145 -16.99 3.44 -22.04
CA SER A 145 -17.18 4.75 -21.39
C SER A 145 -17.01 4.70 -19.86
N ILE A 146 -17.31 3.56 -19.24
CA ILE A 146 -17.03 3.32 -17.82
C ILE A 146 -15.53 3.05 -17.64
N PHE A 147 -14.98 2.09 -18.40
CA PHE A 147 -13.58 1.66 -18.25
C PHE A 147 -12.57 2.78 -18.50
N PHE A 148 -12.90 3.70 -19.42
CA PHE A 148 -12.14 4.92 -19.71
C PHE A 148 -11.74 5.69 -18.44
N LEU A 149 -12.61 5.72 -17.42
CA LEU A 149 -12.33 6.44 -16.17
C LEU A 149 -11.25 5.80 -15.30
N LYS A 150 -10.74 4.61 -15.63
CA LYS A 150 -9.76 3.87 -14.83
C LYS A 150 -8.53 4.72 -14.45
N ASN A 151 -8.13 5.62 -15.33
CA ASN A 151 -6.93 6.46 -15.18
C ASN A 151 -7.22 7.82 -14.53
N TYR A 152 -8.47 8.12 -14.21
CA TYR A 152 -8.91 9.42 -13.71
C TYR A 152 -9.52 9.35 -12.31
N VAL A 153 -10.03 8.18 -11.92
CA VAL A 153 -10.76 8.02 -10.66
C VAL A 153 -9.91 8.34 -9.42
N ASP A 154 -8.62 8.03 -9.42
CA ASP A 154 -7.72 8.33 -8.30
C ASP A 154 -7.45 9.84 -8.13
N ILE A 155 -7.48 10.58 -9.23
CA ILE A 155 -7.28 12.04 -9.26
C ILE A 155 -8.57 12.76 -8.89
N ASP A 156 -9.68 12.42 -9.56
CA ASP A 156 -10.95 13.15 -9.48
C ASP A 156 -12.04 12.36 -8.73
N TYR A 157 -11.64 11.57 -7.73
CA TYR A 157 -12.54 10.70 -6.97
C TYR A 157 -13.77 11.43 -6.40
N LYS A 158 -13.63 12.71 -6.02
CA LYS A 158 -14.71 13.56 -5.50
C LYS A 158 -15.77 13.87 -6.55
N TYR A 159 -15.34 14.09 -7.80
CA TYR A 159 -16.27 14.29 -8.92
C TYR A 159 -17.08 13.01 -9.15
N PHE A 160 -16.44 11.85 -9.08
CA PHE A 160 -17.10 10.57 -9.30
C PHE A 160 -17.98 10.09 -8.13
N SER A 161 -17.84 10.67 -6.93
CA SER A 161 -18.69 10.35 -5.77
C SER A 161 -20.18 10.54 -6.08
N SER A 162 -20.56 11.60 -6.80
CA SER A 162 -21.96 11.85 -7.17
C SER A 162 -22.54 10.83 -8.17
N TYR A 163 -21.68 10.04 -8.80
CA TYR A 163 -22.06 9.01 -9.77
C TYR A 163 -21.96 7.58 -9.19
N PHE A 164 -21.56 7.45 -7.92
CA PHE A 164 -21.37 6.16 -7.27
C PHE A 164 -22.63 5.29 -7.30
N ASP A 165 -23.78 5.82 -6.87
CA ASP A 165 -25.04 5.08 -6.86
C ASP A 165 -25.51 4.69 -8.27
N LYS A 166 -25.29 5.57 -9.26
CA LYS A 166 -25.59 5.27 -10.67
C LYS A 166 -24.77 4.08 -11.16
N LEU A 167 -23.45 4.10 -10.94
CA LEU A 167 -22.55 3.04 -11.36
C LEU A 167 -22.85 1.72 -10.64
N LYS A 168 -23.16 1.79 -9.34
CA LYS A 168 -23.61 0.65 -8.53
C LYS A 168 -24.87 0.02 -9.12
N GLY A 169 -25.87 0.84 -9.47
CA GLY A 169 -27.10 0.38 -10.15
C GLY A 169 -26.80 -0.33 -11.46
N ILE A 170 -25.96 0.26 -12.32
CA ILE A 170 -25.51 -0.35 -13.58
C ILE A 170 -24.88 -1.73 -13.33
N LEU A 171 -23.97 -1.85 -12.36
CA LEU A 171 -23.30 -3.11 -12.04
C LEU A 171 -24.31 -4.17 -11.53
N ILE A 172 -25.20 -3.79 -10.62
CA ILE A 172 -26.21 -4.69 -10.04
C ILE A 172 -27.21 -5.19 -11.09
N GLU A 173 -27.53 -4.40 -12.11
CA GLU A 173 -28.45 -4.81 -13.18
C GLU A 173 -27.73 -5.54 -14.34
N ALA A 174 -26.42 -5.32 -14.50
CA ALA A 174 -25.67 -5.83 -15.64
C ALA A 174 -25.68 -7.37 -15.73
N LYS A 175 -25.90 -7.85 -16.96
CA LYS A 175 -25.66 -9.25 -17.38
C LYS A 175 -24.53 -9.36 -18.39
N ASN A 176 -24.10 -8.24 -18.97
CA ASN A 176 -23.03 -8.21 -19.96
C ASN A 176 -21.68 -8.20 -19.23
N LYS A 177 -20.81 -9.14 -19.60
CA LYS A 177 -19.49 -9.31 -18.99
C LYS A 177 -18.60 -8.07 -19.05
N LEU A 178 -18.62 -7.30 -20.14
CA LEU A 178 -17.80 -6.08 -20.29
C LEU A 178 -18.26 -4.99 -19.34
N ILE A 179 -19.58 -4.79 -19.21
CA ILE A 179 -20.15 -3.83 -18.27
C ILE A 179 -19.84 -4.26 -16.82
N ILE A 180 -19.94 -5.56 -16.51
CA ILE A 180 -19.63 -6.08 -15.17
C ILE A 180 -18.17 -5.78 -14.80
N ILE A 181 -17.21 -6.15 -15.65
CA ILE A 181 -15.78 -5.98 -15.35
C ILE A 181 -15.36 -4.51 -15.30
N SER A 182 -15.90 -3.66 -16.18
CA SER A 182 -15.58 -2.23 -16.16
C SER A 182 -16.20 -1.56 -14.94
N SER A 183 -17.47 -1.85 -14.64
CA SER A 183 -18.18 -1.20 -13.53
C SER A 183 -17.60 -1.57 -12.16
N ILE A 184 -17.28 -2.85 -11.90
CA ILE A 184 -16.71 -3.24 -10.59
C ILE A 184 -15.33 -2.62 -10.34
N LEU A 185 -14.49 -2.53 -11.37
CA LEU A 185 -13.17 -1.91 -11.24
C LEU A 185 -13.29 -0.43 -10.89
N ILE A 186 -14.14 0.29 -11.61
CA ILE A 186 -14.34 1.73 -11.41
C ILE A 186 -15.06 2.00 -10.09
N LEU A 187 -16.10 1.23 -9.76
CA LEU A 187 -16.84 1.33 -8.50
C LEU A 187 -15.91 1.09 -7.30
N GLY A 188 -15.10 0.03 -7.35
CA GLY A 188 -14.13 -0.30 -6.31
C GLY A 188 -13.09 0.80 -6.11
N LYS A 189 -12.56 1.39 -7.21
CA LYS A 189 -11.65 2.54 -7.12
C LYS A 189 -12.34 3.78 -6.53
N ILE A 190 -13.54 4.14 -7.00
CA ILE A 190 -14.29 5.29 -6.46
C ILE A 190 -14.47 5.10 -4.96
N TYR A 191 -14.89 3.90 -4.52
CA TYR A 191 -15.07 3.59 -3.11
C TYR A 191 -13.78 3.73 -2.30
N LEU A 192 -12.70 3.08 -2.75
CA LEU A 192 -11.39 3.09 -2.08
C LEU A 192 -10.87 4.52 -1.87
N TYR A 193 -10.75 5.30 -2.95
CA TYR A 193 -10.17 6.64 -2.88
C TYR A 193 -11.04 7.62 -2.10
N ASN A 194 -12.37 7.45 -2.10
CA ASN A 194 -13.24 8.27 -1.27
C ASN A 194 -13.06 7.96 0.22
N ASN A 195 -13.01 6.68 0.61
CA ASN A 195 -12.81 6.28 2.02
C ASN A 195 -11.44 6.70 2.56
N TRP A 196 -10.36 6.54 1.78
CA TRP A 196 -9.02 7.04 2.16
C TRP A 196 -8.97 8.55 2.41
N ASN A 197 -9.93 9.29 1.87
CA ASN A 197 -10.06 10.73 2.06
C ASN A 197 -11.23 11.12 2.98
N ASN A 198 -11.71 10.18 3.82
CA ASN A 198 -12.82 10.36 4.77
C ASN A 198 -14.13 10.84 4.13
N ASN A 199 -14.42 10.39 2.91
CA ASN A 199 -15.69 10.61 2.24
C ASN A 199 -16.47 9.30 2.17
N ASP A 200 -17.35 9.07 3.12
CA ASP A 200 -18.08 7.81 3.23
C ASP A 200 -19.13 7.68 2.12
N LEU A 201 -19.05 6.61 1.33
CA LEU A 201 -20.03 6.30 0.29
C LEU A 201 -20.97 5.19 0.76
N PRO A 202 -22.30 5.34 0.57
CA PRO A 202 -23.26 4.37 1.07
C PRO A 202 -23.22 3.07 0.27
N LEU A 203 -22.82 1.99 0.94
CA LEU A 203 -22.81 0.63 0.39
C LEU A 203 -23.37 -0.35 1.42
N LYS A 204 -24.39 -1.12 1.03
CA LYS A 204 -25.01 -2.14 1.90
C LYS A 204 -24.45 -3.52 1.59
N ILE A 205 -24.48 -4.39 2.61
CA ILE A 205 -24.00 -5.76 2.50
C ILE A 205 -24.76 -6.55 1.41
N ASP A 206 -26.08 -6.37 1.32
CA ASP A 206 -26.92 -6.98 0.28
C ASP A 206 -26.51 -6.54 -1.13
N GLU A 207 -26.07 -5.30 -1.31
CA GLU A 207 -25.60 -4.79 -2.60
C GLU A 207 -24.27 -5.46 -3.00
N ILE A 208 -23.36 -5.65 -2.03
CA ILE A 208 -22.12 -6.40 -2.24
C ILE A 208 -22.42 -7.84 -2.62
N ASN A 209 -23.39 -8.49 -1.96
CA ASN A 209 -23.80 -9.85 -2.31
C ASN A 209 -24.34 -9.96 -3.74
N LEU A 210 -25.09 -8.95 -4.18
CA LEU A 210 -25.54 -8.86 -5.58
C LEU A 210 -24.36 -8.68 -6.54
N ILE A 211 -23.32 -7.93 -6.14
CA ILE A 211 -22.08 -7.78 -6.89
C ILE A 211 -21.32 -9.12 -6.97
N PHE A 212 -21.10 -9.83 -5.87
CA PHE A 212 -20.47 -11.16 -5.86
C PHE A 212 -21.18 -12.12 -6.83
N ASN A 213 -22.52 -12.10 -6.84
CA ASN A 213 -23.33 -12.90 -7.75
C ASN A 213 -23.09 -12.60 -9.25
N LYS A 214 -22.41 -11.51 -9.60
CA LYS A 214 -22.00 -11.21 -10.97
C LYS A 214 -20.84 -12.05 -11.46
N TYR A 215 -20.06 -12.64 -10.55
CA TYR A 215 -18.95 -13.51 -10.88
C TYR A 215 -19.36 -14.69 -11.79
N LYS A 216 -20.58 -15.21 -11.62
CA LYS A 216 -21.13 -16.33 -12.41
C LYS A 216 -21.30 -16.04 -13.91
N PHE A 217 -21.26 -14.77 -14.32
CA PHE A 217 -21.35 -14.37 -15.73
C PHE A 217 -19.97 -14.27 -16.41
N LEU A 218 -18.90 -14.61 -15.70
CA LEU A 218 -17.52 -14.46 -16.17
C LEU A 218 -16.92 -15.83 -16.48
N ASP A 219 -16.61 -16.04 -17.76
CA ASP A 219 -16.24 -17.35 -18.28
C ASP A 219 -14.71 -17.51 -18.43
N THR A 220 -13.99 -16.39 -18.57
CA THR A 220 -12.53 -16.42 -18.80
C THR A 220 -11.75 -16.04 -17.55
N ILE A 221 -10.54 -16.60 -17.42
CA ILE A 221 -9.60 -16.25 -16.34
C ILE A 221 -9.34 -14.75 -16.30
N GLN A 222 -9.18 -14.10 -17.46
CA GLN A 222 -8.94 -12.66 -17.55
C GLN A 222 -10.12 -11.84 -17.00
N GLN A 223 -11.36 -12.21 -17.33
CA GLN A 223 -12.56 -11.53 -16.83
C GLN A 223 -12.68 -11.69 -15.31
N LYS A 224 -12.49 -12.91 -14.82
CA LYS A 224 -12.50 -13.22 -13.38
C LYS A 224 -11.44 -12.41 -12.63
N ARG A 225 -10.22 -12.34 -13.16
CA ARG A 225 -9.12 -11.54 -12.61
C ARG A 225 -9.50 -10.06 -12.50
N PHE A 226 -10.00 -9.45 -13.57
CA PHE A 226 -10.45 -8.04 -13.53
C PHE A 226 -11.55 -7.82 -12.48
N PHE A 227 -12.50 -8.74 -12.40
CA PHE A 227 -13.59 -8.64 -11.44
C PHE A 227 -13.09 -8.75 -9.99
N LEU A 228 -12.25 -9.73 -9.68
CA LEU A 228 -11.71 -9.91 -8.33
C LEU A 228 -10.81 -8.74 -7.90
N ASN A 229 -10.07 -8.13 -8.82
CA ASN A 229 -9.29 -6.92 -8.52
C ASN A 229 -10.21 -5.73 -8.15
N GLY A 230 -11.28 -5.51 -8.93
CA GLY A 230 -12.25 -4.46 -8.61
C GLY A 230 -12.98 -4.72 -7.29
N LEU A 231 -13.35 -5.98 -7.05
CA LEU A 231 -13.99 -6.41 -5.81
C LEU A 231 -13.05 -6.25 -4.61
N HIS A 232 -11.76 -6.56 -4.77
CA HIS A 232 -10.75 -6.33 -3.74
C HIS A 232 -10.67 -4.84 -3.37
N PHE A 233 -10.60 -3.92 -4.33
CA PHE A 233 -10.61 -2.48 -4.03
C PHE A 233 -11.87 -2.02 -3.28
N LEU A 234 -13.03 -2.55 -3.66
CA LEU A 234 -14.29 -2.27 -2.97
C LEU A 234 -14.23 -2.74 -1.50
N LEU A 235 -13.70 -3.93 -1.29
CA LEU A 235 -13.68 -4.59 0.01
C LEU A 235 -12.58 -4.06 0.94
N LEU A 236 -11.49 -3.48 0.43
CA LEU A 236 -10.38 -2.96 1.25
C LEU A 236 -10.81 -1.97 2.34
N GLU A 237 -11.83 -1.14 2.07
CA GLU A 237 -12.34 -0.12 3.01
C GLU A 237 -13.79 -0.38 3.47
N TYR A 238 -14.39 -1.51 3.07
CA TYR A 238 -15.74 -1.86 3.50
C TYR A 238 -15.75 -2.47 4.90
N ASP A 239 -16.48 -1.88 5.85
CA ASP A 239 -16.37 -2.21 7.28
C ASP A 239 -17.07 -3.50 7.74
N GLU A 240 -18.05 -3.98 6.97
CA GLU A 240 -18.83 -5.19 7.27
C GLU A 240 -18.31 -6.41 6.50
N TYR A 241 -18.70 -7.59 6.97
CA TYR A 241 -18.12 -8.84 6.51
C TYR A 241 -19.12 -10.01 6.59
N GLU A 242 -19.13 -10.87 5.56
CA GLU A 242 -19.83 -12.16 5.58
C GLU A 242 -18.91 -13.35 5.33
N SER A 243 -19.09 -14.40 6.14
CA SER A 243 -18.28 -15.63 6.15
C SER A 243 -18.09 -16.26 4.77
N PHE A 244 -19.15 -16.23 3.95
CA PHE A 244 -19.13 -16.86 2.62
C PHE A 244 -18.22 -16.14 1.62
N TRP A 245 -17.86 -14.87 1.86
CA TRP A 245 -16.90 -14.14 1.02
C TRP A 245 -15.50 -14.75 1.14
N ILE A 246 -15.10 -15.16 2.36
CA ILE A 246 -13.86 -15.91 2.56
C ILE A 246 -13.93 -17.24 1.84
N ASP A 247 -15.01 -18.00 2.03
CA ASP A 247 -15.18 -19.29 1.35
C ASP A 247 -15.09 -19.14 -0.17
N PHE A 248 -15.66 -18.07 -0.72
CA PHE A 248 -15.56 -17.75 -2.14
C PHE A 248 -14.10 -17.54 -2.58
N PHE A 249 -13.34 -16.66 -1.91
CA PHE A 249 -11.96 -16.38 -2.28
C PHE A 249 -11.05 -17.61 -2.13
N LEU A 250 -11.19 -18.36 -1.04
CA LEU A 250 -10.42 -19.59 -0.79
C LEU A 250 -10.72 -20.66 -1.86
N ASN A 251 -12.00 -20.86 -2.19
CA ASN A 251 -12.40 -21.81 -3.23
C ASN A 251 -11.88 -21.39 -4.61
N GLU A 252 -11.92 -20.11 -4.96
CA GLU A 252 -11.37 -19.65 -6.23
C GLU A 252 -9.85 -19.86 -6.29
N PHE A 253 -9.11 -19.62 -5.20
CA PHE A 253 -7.68 -19.86 -5.13
C PHE A 253 -7.30 -21.33 -5.40
N LEU A 254 -8.11 -22.27 -4.90
CA LEU A 254 -7.90 -23.71 -5.12
C LEU A 254 -8.24 -24.13 -6.57
N ASN A 255 -9.20 -23.46 -7.21
CA ASN A 255 -9.68 -23.81 -8.54
C ASN A 255 -8.88 -23.18 -9.70
N ILE A 256 -8.24 -22.03 -9.47
CA ILE A 256 -7.47 -21.33 -10.49
C ILE A 256 -6.15 -22.06 -10.74
N LYS A 257 -5.91 -22.51 -11.98
CA LYS A 257 -4.62 -23.13 -12.37
C LYS A 257 -3.54 -22.12 -12.76
N ASN A 258 -3.93 -20.89 -13.13
CA ASN A 258 -2.98 -19.87 -13.55
C ASN A 258 -2.22 -19.33 -12.33
N LEU A 259 -0.91 -19.59 -12.28
CA LEU A 259 -0.06 -19.23 -11.13
C LEU A 259 -0.05 -17.73 -10.82
N ASN A 260 0.07 -16.86 -11.84
CA ASN A 260 0.04 -15.40 -11.64
C ASN A 260 -1.26 -14.96 -10.96
N PHE A 261 -2.39 -15.53 -11.38
CA PHE A 261 -3.69 -15.17 -10.82
C PHE A 261 -3.89 -15.74 -9.41
N ARG A 262 -3.39 -16.96 -9.12
CA ARG A 262 -3.39 -17.50 -7.75
C ARG A 262 -2.62 -16.58 -6.80
N PHE A 263 -1.47 -16.06 -7.24
CA PHE A 263 -0.68 -15.15 -6.43
C PHE A 263 -1.44 -13.86 -6.08
N GLU A 264 -2.01 -13.19 -7.08
CA GLU A 264 -2.81 -11.98 -6.84
C GLU A 264 -3.95 -12.25 -5.86
N LEU A 265 -4.62 -13.40 -6.04
CA LEU A 265 -5.71 -13.80 -5.16
C LEU A 265 -5.24 -14.09 -3.73
N LEU A 266 -4.04 -14.67 -3.55
CA LEU A 266 -3.46 -14.90 -2.23
C LEU A 266 -3.21 -13.59 -1.48
N SER A 267 -2.69 -12.58 -2.17
CA SER A 267 -2.51 -11.24 -1.57
C SER A 267 -3.85 -10.58 -1.23
N HIS A 268 -4.88 -10.75 -2.05
CA HIS A 268 -6.23 -10.30 -1.70
C HIS A 268 -6.79 -11.02 -0.47
N ILE A 269 -6.57 -12.33 -0.35
CA ILE A 269 -6.98 -13.11 0.81
C ILE A 269 -6.28 -12.57 2.07
N ALA A 270 -4.96 -12.38 2.02
CA ALA A 270 -4.17 -11.91 3.16
C ALA A 270 -4.61 -10.53 3.69
N SER A 271 -5.04 -9.63 2.80
CA SER A 271 -5.41 -8.24 3.13
C SER A 271 -6.86 -8.04 3.55
N PHE A 272 -7.68 -9.06 3.40
CA PHE A 272 -9.11 -8.99 3.69
C PHE A 272 -9.50 -8.88 5.18
N PRO A 273 -8.80 -9.49 6.17
CA PRO A 273 -9.24 -9.56 7.57
C PRO A 273 -9.34 -8.24 8.37
N ASN A 274 -9.10 -7.07 7.78
CA ASN A 274 -9.06 -5.77 8.48
C ASN A 274 -10.41 -5.24 9.00
N LYS A 275 -11.44 -6.08 9.19
CA LYS A 275 -12.85 -5.64 9.25
C LYS A 275 -13.45 -5.74 10.65
N LYS A 276 -14.24 -4.74 11.03
CA LYS A 276 -14.86 -4.62 12.37
C LYS A 276 -15.70 -5.83 12.76
N THR A 277 -16.29 -6.53 11.80
CA THR A 277 -17.19 -7.67 12.04
C THR A 277 -16.56 -9.04 11.76
N PHE A 278 -15.23 -9.13 11.67
CA PHE A 278 -14.52 -10.39 11.47
C PHE A 278 -14.77 -11.37 12.63
N LYS A 279 -15.13 -12.64 12.34
CA LYS A 279 -15.50 -13.63 13.36
C LYS A 279 -14.35 -14.59 13.65
N LYS A 280 -14.36 -15.16 14.86
CA LYS A 280 -13.37 -16.17 15.28
C LYS A 280 -13.38 -17.43 14.41
N GLU A 281 -14.55 -17.84 13.92
CA GLU A 281 -14.68 -18.98 13.00
C GLU A 281 -13.96 -18.73 11.67
N ASP A 282 -13.97 -17.48 11.19
CA ASP A 282 -13.27 -17.08 9.96
C ASP A 282 -11.76 -16.98 10.17
N ALA A 283 -11.32 -16.58 11.37
CA ALA A 283 -9.90 -16.65 11.75
C ALA A 283 -9.34 -18.08 11.66
N LYS A 284 -10.14 -19.08 12.08
CA LYS A 284 -9.76 -20.48 11.95
C LYS A 284 -9.62 -20.90 10.48
N LYS A 285 -10.49 -20.44 9.59
CA LYS A 285 -10.36 -20.72 8.13
C LYS A 285 -9.04 -20.17 7.58
N TYR A 286 -8.64 -18.98 8.01
CA TYR A 286 -7.35 -18.39 7.64
C TYR A 286 -6.18 -19.20 8.17
N TYR A 287 -6.21 -19.56 9.46
CA TYR A 287 -5.20 -20.42 10.06
C TYR A 287 -5.05 -21.72 9.27
N ASP A 288 -6.15 -22.47 9.08
CA ASP A 288 -6.12 -23.75 8.37
C ASP A 288 -5.61 -23.58 6.93
N PHE A 289 -6.01 -22.50 6.24
CA PHE A 289 -5.57 -22.22 4.87
C PHE A 289 -4.07 -21.91 4.76
N PHE A 290 -3.56 -20.94 5.53
CA PHE A 290 -2.14 -20.55 5.48
C PHE A 290 -1.24 -21.64 6.06
N ARG A 291 -1.70 -22.38 7.08
CA ARG A 291 -1.01 -23.56 7.59
C ARG A 291 -0.78 -24.60 6.49
N ASN A 292 -1.82 -24.97 5.75
CA ASN A 292 -1.70 -25.94 4.65
C ASN A 292 -0.72 -25.46 3.56
N LEU A 293 -0.68 -24.15 3.28
CA LEU A 293 0.29 -23.59 2.33
C LEU A 293 1.73 -23.72 2.83
N LEU A 294 1.98 -23.39 4.11
CA LEU A 294 3.30 -23.51 4.73
C LEU A 294 3.74 -24.98 4.86
N GLU A 295 2.85 -25.88 5.26
CA GLU A 295 3.12 -27.33 5.31
C GLU A 295 3.51 -27.85 3.91
N GLY A 296 2.81 -27.42 2.85
CA GLY A 296 3.19 -27.74 1.48
C GLY A 296 4.61 -27.31 1.10
N LEU A 297 5.06 -26.14 1.58
CA LEU A 297 6.44 -25.68 1.38
C LEU A 297 7.49 -26.51 2.14
N LEU A 298 7.11 -27.16 3.25
CA LEU A 298 8.00 -28.07 3.96
C LEU A 298 8.09 -29.43 3.26
N GLU A 299 6.98 -29.96 2.77
CA GLU A 299 6.90 -31.26 2.11
C GLU A 299 7.59 -31.30 0.74
N GLU A 300 7.49 -30.22 -0.04
CA GLU A 300 8.03 -30.13 -1.40
C GLU A 300 9.27 -29.22 -1.46
N ASP A 301 10.19 -29.50 -2.38
CA ASP A 301 11.35 -28.63 -2.63
C ASP A 301 11.04 -27.62 -3.74
N PHE A 302 10.53 -26.45 -3.33
CA PHE A 302 10.33 -25.31 -4.23
C PHE A 302 11.64 -24.64 -4.63
N GLU A 303 11.73 -24.27 -5.91
CA GLU A 303 12.87 -23.51 -6.43
C GLU A 303 12.86 -22.08 -5.87
N LYS A 304 14.00 -21.68 -5.30
CA LYS A 304 14.22 -20.29 -4.85
C LYS A 304 14.17 -19.35 -6.07
N PRO A 305 13.56 -18.16 -5.94
CA PRO A 305 13.59 -17.21 -7.04
C PRO A 305 15.04 -16.77 -7.32
N PRO A 306 15.40 -16.53 -8.61
CA PRO A 306 16.76 -16.12 -8.95
C PRO A 306 17.11 -14.78 -8.29
N PRO A 307 18.41 -14.48 -8.09
CA PRO A 307 18.89 -13.24 -7.48
C PRO A 307 18.60 -12.03 -8.38
N ALA A 308 17.36 -11.54 -8.31
CA ALA A 308 16.86 -10.29 -8.88
C ALA A 308 15.63 -9.87 -8.06
N VAL A 309 15.41 -8.56 -7.92
CA VAL A 309 14.30 -7.98 -7.13
C VAL A 309 12.96 -8.53 -7.64
N LEU A 310 12.25 -9.29 -6.79
CA LEU A 310 10.85 -9.71 -6.99
C LEU A 310 10.59 -10.47 -8.30
N VAL A 311 10.94 -11.76 -8.35
CA VAL A 311 10.47 -12.64 -9.43
C VAL A 311 9.09 -13.14 -9.05
N ARG A 312 8.07 -12.43 -9.52
CA ARG A 312 6.67 -12.83 -9.38
C ARG A 312 6.14 -13.38 -10.71
N PRO A 313 5.47 -14.53 -10.72
CA PRO A 313 5.12 -15.37 -9.57
C PRO A 313 6.30 -16.25 -9.09
N ASN A 314 6.36 -16.53 -7.79
CA ASN A 314 7.20 -17.60 -7.22
C ASN A 314 6.50 -18.13 -5.96
N HIS A 315 6.10 -19.40 -5.97
CA HIS A 315 5.20 -19.94 -4.93
C HIS A 315 5.74 -19.77 -3.50
N LEU A 316 7.03 -20.04 -3.29
CA LEU A 316 7.69 -19.88 -1.99
C LEU A 316 7.63 -18.41 -1.51
N GLN A 317 8.09 -17.49 -2.35
CA GLN A 317 8.07 -16.05 -2.06
C GLN A 317 6.64 -15.54 -1.83
N ASP A 318 5.70 -16.01 -2.64
CA ASP A 318 4.31 -15.58 -2.62
C ASP A 318 3.59 -15.98 -1.32
N VAL A 319 3.81 -17.21 -0.85
CA VAL A 319 3.26 -17.71 0.42
C VAL A 319 3.89 -17.02 1.62
N LEU A 320 5.22 -16.87 1.65
CA LEU A 320 5.91 -16.20 2.77
C LEU A 320 5.48 -14.74 2.88
N HIS A 321 5.50 -14.00 1.78
CA HIS A 321 5.10 -12.60 1.77
C HIS A 321 3.61 -12.43 2.12
N SER A 322 2.72 -13.30 1.64
CA SER A 322 1.30 -13.19 1.99
C SER A 322 1.03 -13.53 3.46
N THR A 323 1.86 -14.37 4.07
CA THR A 323 1.79 -14.65 5.52
C THR A 323 2.30 -13.47 6.34
N GLU A 324 3.33 -12.76 5.86
CA GLU A 324 3.76 -11.48 6.44
C GLU A 324 2.66 -10.42 6.34
N GLN A 325 2.06 -10.24 5.16
CA GLN A 325 0.92 -9.33 4.99
C GLN A 325 -0.22 -9.66 5.95
N LEU A 326 -0.48 -10.95 6.20
CA LEU A 326 -1.51 -11.37 7.15
C LEU A 326 -1.23 -10.88 8.58
N ALA A 327 0.04 -10.74 9.00
CA ALA A 327 0.41 -10.25 10.33
C ALA A 327 -0.11 -8.83 10.60
N LEU A 328 -0.24 -8.01 9.55
CA LEU A 328 -0.79 -6.65 9.63
C LEU A 328 -2.29 -6.66 9.93
N TYR A 329 -3.02 -7.64 9.39
CA TYR A 329 -4.48 -7.67 9.39
C TYR A 329 -5.08 -8.65 10.39
N LEU A 330 -4.36 -9.73 10.73
CA LEU A 330 -4.82 -10.79 11.62
C LEU A 330 -3.65 -11.37 12.46
N PRO A 331 -3.02 -10.53 13.31
CA PRO A 331 -1.82 -10.90 14.06
C PRO A 331 -2.01 -12.14 14.94
N GLU A 332 -3.20 -12.36 15.52
CA GLU A 332 -3.51 -13.58 16.28
C GLU A 332 -3.27 -14.86 15.46
N VAL A 333 -3.71 -14.88 14.20
CA VAL A 333 -3.54 -16.05 13.34
C VAL A 333 -2.09 -16.21 12.94
N THR A 334 -1.40 -15.11 12.61
CA THR A 334 0.03 -15.19 12.27
C THR A 334 0.87 -15.67 13.46
N GLU A 335 0.54 -15.25 14.69
CA GLU A 335 1.18 -15.74 15.91
C GLU A 335 1.06 -17.26 16.06
N GLU A 336 -0.11 -17.84 15.76
CA GLU A 336 -0.32 -19.29 15.77
C GLU A 336 0.43 -20.02 14.64
N LEU A 337 0.66 -19.35 13.50
CA LEU A 337 1.38 -19.89 12.34
C LEU A 337 2.90 -19.74 12.46
N LEU A 338 3.39 -18.86 13.35
CA LEU A 338 4.77 -18.44 13.41
C LEU A 338 5.78 -19.60 13.53
N PRO A 339 5.58 -20.62 14.40
CA PRO A 339 6.54 -21.73 14.49
C PRO A 339 6.73 -22.46 13.16
N LEU A 340 5.64 -22.66 12.41
CA LEU A 340 5.68 -23.31 11.10
C LEU A 340 6.34 -22.41 10.05
N TYR A 341 6.06 -21.10 10.11
CA TYR A 341 6.72 -20.12 9.26
C TYR A 341 8.24 -20.10 9.49
N GLU A 342 8.70 -20.18 10.75
CA GLU A 342 10.12 -20.26 11.12
C GLU A 342 10.80 -21.52 10.57
N GLU A 343 10.11 -22.66 10.58
CA GLU A 343 10.59 -23.91 9.99
C GLU A 343 10.79 -23.75 8.48
N VAL A 344 9.81 -23.19 7.77
CA VAL A 344 9.91 -22.91 6.33
C VAL A 344 11.04 -21.92 6.06
N TYR A 345 11.10 -20.83 6.82
CA TYR A 345 12.17 -19.84 6.72
C TYR A 345 13.55 -20.50 6.87
N SER A 346 13.73 -21.35 7.88
CA SER A 346 15.01 -22.03 8.16
C SER A 346 15.39 -23.03 7.07
N LYS A 347 14.41 -23.72 6.46
CA LYS A 347 14.62 -24.62 5.31
C LYS A 347 15.22 -23.86 4.12
N TYR A 348 14.75 -22.64 3.85
CA TYR A 348 15.13 -21.89 2.66
C TYR A 348 16.19 -20.79 2.91
N VAL A 349 16.42 -20.39 4.15
CA VAL A 349 17.39 -19.34 4.54
C VAL A 349 18.32 -19.86 5.65
N PRO A 350 19.24 -20.79 5.32
CA PRO A 350 20.08 -21.45 6.33
C PRO A 350 21.26 -20.59 6.84
N GLU A 351 21.58 -19.47 6.18
CA GLU A 351 22.73 -18.61 6.53
C GLU A 351 22.27 -17.16 6.79
N GLN A 352 22.95 -16.47 7.74
CA GLN A 352 22.71 -15.05 7.98
C GLN A 352 23.08 -14.20 6.76
N VAL A 353 22.10 -13.48 6.23
CA VAL A 353 22.18 -12.85 4.91
C VAL A 353 22.79 -11.46 5.02
N ASN A 354 24.12 -11.40 4.92
CA ASN A 354 24.85 -10.14 4.83
C ASN A 354 25.56 -10.03 3.47
N LYS A 355 24.77 -9.77 2.40
CA LYS A 355 25.08 -8.93 1.21
C LYS A 355 24.28 -9.37 -0.02
N GLY A 356 23.40 -8.48 -0.52
CA GLY A 356 22.76 -8.62 -1.84
C GLY A 356 21.31 -8.15 -1.89
N ILE A 357 20.71 -8.23 -3.08
CA ILE A 357 19.25 -8.24 -3.28
C ILE A 357 18.90 -9.66 -3.74
N SER A 358 18.74 -10.57 -2.79
CA SER A 358 18.34 -11.96 -3.04
C SER A 358 17.06 -12.29 -2.27
N PHE A 359 16.43 -13.41 -2.63
CA PHE A 359 15.27 -13.95 -1.93
C PHE A 359 15.49 -14.04 -0.41
N GLU A 360 16.66 -14.53 0.01
CA GLU A 360 16.97 -14.75 1.41
C GLU A 360 16.92 -13.45 2.22
N ARG A 361 17.36 -12.32 1.64
CA ARG A 361 17.27 -11.01 2.29
C ARG A 361 15.81 -10.57 2.45
N LEU A 362 14.97 -10.80 1.44
CA LEU A 362 13.55 -10.48 1.50
C LEU A 362 12.84 -11.34 2.55
N ALA A 363 13.09 -12.64 2.56
CA ALA A 363 12.56 -13.55 3.57
C ALA A 363 13.02 -13.17 4.99
N HIS A 364 14.27 -12.73 5.13
CA HIS A 364 14.80 -12.19 6.40
C HIS A 364 14.09 -10.90 6.83
N GLN A 365 13.78 -10.02 5.88
CA GLN A 365 13.00 -8.82 6.15
C GLN A 365 11.57 -9.17 6.56
N TRP A 366 10.91 -10.13 5.89
CA TRP A 366 9.53 -10.51 6.21
C TRP A 366 9.39 -11.14 7.59
N ILE A 367 10.32 -12.02 8.00
CA ILE A 367 10.28 -12.56 9.37
C ILE A 367 10.52 -11.46 10.41
N GLN A 368 11.43 -10.52 10.13
CA GLN A 368 11.64 -9.34 10.97
C GLN A 368 10.36 -8.50 11.09
N GLU A 369 9.67 -8.25 9.97
CA GLU A 369 8.41 -7.51 9.92
C GLU A 369 7.28 -8.20 10.69
N ILE A 370 7.14 -9.53 10.56
CA ILE A 370 6.17 -10.32 11.35
C ILE A 370 6.41 -10.10 12.84
N TYR A 371 7.66 -10.21 13.31
CA TYR A 371 7.99 -9.99 14.70
C TYR A 371 7.69 -8.57 15.19
N LEU A 372 7.95 -7.56 14.37
CA LEU A 372 7.59 -6.17 14.70
C LEU A 372 6.07 -5.99 14.81
N MET A 373 5.31 -6.53 13.86
CA MET A 373 3.84 -6.43 13.87
C MET A 373 3.24 -7.12 15.10
N LEU A 374 3.75 -8.29 15.47
CA LEU A 374 3.33 -9.00 16.69
C LEU A 374 3.73 -8.23 17.96
N SER A 375 4.92 -7.64 18.00
CA SER A 375 5.37 -6.80 19.12
C SER A 375 4.43 -5.62 19.35
N ASP A 376 4.08 -4.90 18.29
CA ASP A 376 3.19 -3.74 18.32
C ASP A 376 1.74 -4.11 18.65
N TYR A 377 1.28 -5.26 18.15
CA TYR A 377 -0.04 -5.80 18.46
C TYR A 377 -0.18 -6.13 19.96
N HIS A 378 0.78 -6.83 20.55
CA HIS A 378 0.77 -7.15 21.98
C HIS A 378 0.93 -5.90 22.85
N LYS A 379 1.77 -4.94 22.42
CA LYS A 379 1.88 -3.63 23.06
C LYS A 379 0.54 -2.89 23.11
N LYS A 380 -0.20 -2.83 21.99
CA LYS A 380 -1.54 -2.22 21.94
C LYS A 380 -2.52 -2.90 22.91
N LYS A 381 -2.38 -4.20 23.14
CA LYS A 381 -3.14 -4.98 24.13
C LYS A 381 -2.58 -4.90 25.56
N LYS A 382 -1.52 -4.11 25.79
CA LYS A 382 -0.79 -4.01 27.08
C LYS A 382 -0.21 -5.34 27.57
N ASN A 383 0.07 -6.27 26.65
CA ASN A 383 0.77 -7.51 26.97
C ASN A 383 2.28 -7.31 26.77
N TYR A 384 2.88 -6.56 27.69
CA TYR A 384 4.28 -6.13 27.60
C TYR A 384 5.27 -7.29 27.64
N LYS A 385 4.92 -8.39 28.33
CA LYS A 385 5.73 -9.61 28.35
C LYS A 385 5.88 -10.22 26.96
N MET A 386 4.77 -10.41 26.23
CA MET A 386 4.84 -10.95 24.87
C MET A 386 5.47 -9.97 23.89
N SER A 387 5.17 -8.68 24.03
CA SER A 387 5.82 -7.63 23.22
C SER A 387 7.34 -7.65 23.38
N SER A 388 7.83 -7.77 24.62
CA SER A 388 9.25 -7.92 24.94
C SER A 388 9.88 -9.15 24.29
N ILE A 389 9.24 -10.32 24.38
CA ILE A 389 9.73 -11.56 23.76
C ILE A 389 9.89 -11.38 22.24
N TYR A 390 8.95 -10.71 21.58
CA TYR A 390 9.04 -10.48 20.14
C TYR A 390 10.06 -9.42 19.75
N TYR A 391 10.29 -8.39 20.57
CA TYR A 391 11.41 -7.45 20.37
C TYR A 391 12.78 -8.11 20.59
N GLU A 392 12.88 -9.11 21.47
CA GLU A 392 14.10 -9.92 21.59
C GLU A 392 14.32 -10.74 20.31
N LYS A 393 13.27 -11.44 19.87
CA LYS A 393 13.32 -12.25 18.64
C LYS A 393 13.70 -11.44 17.42
N VAL A 394 13.10 -10.27 17.21
CA VAL A 394 13.44 -9.43 16.04
C VAL A 394 14.90 -8.94 16.06
N ALA A 395 15.51 -8.80 17.24
CA ALA A 395 16.93 -8.46 17.35
C ALA A 395 17.83 -9.57 16.77
N ASP A 396 17.47 -10.85 16.94
CA ASP A 396 18.17 -11.99 16.34
C ASP A 396 18.16 -11.95 14.79
N TYR A 397 17.17 -11.25 14.21
CA TYR A 397 17.02 -11.03 12.77
C TYR A 397 17.44 -9.62 12.33
N ALA A 398 18.27 -8.91 13.10
CA ALA A 398 18.77 -7.61 12.71
C ALA A 398 19.77 -7.70 11.54
N PHE A 399 19.67 -6.79 10.58
CA PHE A 399 20.61 -6.73 9.45
C PHE A 399 22.00 -6.22 9.85
N ASN A 400 22.09 -5.50 10.96
CA ASN A 400 23.33 -4.95 11.48
C ASN A 400 23.21 -4.68 12.98
N GLU A 401 24.37 -4.49 13.61
CA GLU A 401 24.46 -4.26 15.06
C GLU A 401 23.73 -2.99 15.52
N LYS A 402 23.56 -1.97 14.66
CA LYS A 402 22.79 -0.77 15.03
C LYS A 402 21.32 -1.12 15.23
N GLN A 403 20.75 -1.82 14.24
CA GLN A 403 19.37 -2.26 14.26
C GLN A 403 19.12 -3.25 15.41
N GLU A 404 20.06 -4.16 15.67
CA GLU A 404 20.02 -5.08 16.81
C GLU A 404 19.88 -4.33 18.13
N LEU A 405 20.76 -3.34 18.38
CA LEU A 405 20.72 -2.55 19.60
C LEU A 405 19.42 -1.73 19.71
N GLU A 406 18.90 -1.19 18.60
CA GLU A 406 17.61 -0.49 18.59
C GLU A 406 16.45 -1.40 19.01
N PHE A 407 16.44 -2.67 18.58
CA PHE A 407 15.44 -3.64 18.97
C PHE A 407 15.61 -4.12 20.42
N LEU A 408 16.85 -4.34 20.88
CA LEU A 408 17.13 -4.67 22.27
C LEU A 408 16.71 -3.53 23.22
N ILE A 409 16.87 -2.27 22.84
CA ILE A 409 16.36 -1.13 23.61
C ILE A 409 14.84 -1.26 23.79
N LYS A 410 14.09 -1.57 22.72
CA LYS A 410 12.62 -1.76 22.80
C LYS A 410 12.25 -2.98 23.67
N HIS A 411 12.98 -4.08 23.54
CA HIS A 411 12.82 -5.27 24.39
C HIS A 411 12.91 -4.90 25.87
N TYR A 412 14.00 -4.26 26.30
CA TYR A 412 14.19 -3.94 27.71
C TYR A 412 13.19 -2.90 28.22
N GLN A 413 12.79 -1.93 27.37
CA GLN A 413 11.72 -0.99 27.72
C GLN A 413 10.39 -1.71 27.99
N ALA A 414 9.99 -2.66 27.14
CA ALA A 414 8.80 -3.47 27.35
C ALA A 414 8.92 -4.40 28.58
N SER A 415 10.09 -5.03 28.79
CA SER A 415 10.37 -5.87 29.95
C SER A 415 10.22 -5.11 31.27
N ILE A 416 10.77 -3.89 31.34
CA ILE A 416 10.68 -3.03 32.53
C ILE A 416 9.23 -2.59 32.74
N GLY A 417 8.53 -2.28 31.66
CA GLY A 417 7.11 -2.02 31.68
C GLY A 417 6.28 -3.11 32.36
N TYR A 418 6.52 -4.36 31.96
CA TYR A 418 5.89 -5.54 32.56
C TYR A 418 6.25 -5.71 34.05
N GLU A 419 7.53 -5.63 34.41
CA GLU A 419 7.95 -5.87 35.80
C GLU A 419 7.50 -4.76 36.77
N ILE A 420 7.21 -3.55 36.28
CA ILE A 420 6.53 -2.50 37.05
C ILE A 420 5.10 -2.92 37.41
N GLU A 421 4.36 -3.51 36.46
CA GLU A 421 2.99 -4.00 36.69
C GLU A 421 2.98 -5.18 37.67
N GLU A 422 4.00 -6.04 37.62
CA GLU A 422 4.18 -7.19 38.52
C GLU A 422 4.83 -6.83 39.87
N HIS A 423 5.21 -5.57 40.10
CA HIS A 423 5.86 -5.08 41.32
C HIS A 423 7.16 -5.81 41.71
N ASN A 424 7.97 -6.20 40.73
CA ASN A 424 9.18 -7.00 40.94
C ASN A 424 10.48 -6.16 40.93
N LEU A 425 10.72 -5.44 42.03
CA LEU A 425 11.81 -4.46 42.15
C LEU A 425 13.23 -5.03 41.95
N ASN A 426 13.44 -6.30 42.29
CA ASN A 426 14.75 -6.93 42.14
C ASN A 426 15.09 -7.18 40.66
N VAL A 427 14.09 -7.61 39.87
CA VAL A 427 14.27 -7.81 38.43
C VAL A 427 14.38 -6.47 37.72
N LEU A 428 13.61 -5.47 38.14
CA LEU A 428 13.68 -4.12 37.58
C LEU A 428 15.10 -3.54 37.60
N LYS A 429 15.78 -3.58 38.74
CA LYS A 429 17.17 -3.09 38.85
C LYS A 429 18.12 -3.77 37.87
N ARG A 430 17.97 -5.08 37.67
CA ARG A 430 18.79 -5.83 36.71
C ARG A 430 18.51 -5.35 35.28
N LEU A 431 17.24 -5.26 34.90
CA LEU A 431 16.84 -4.82 33.56
C LEU A 431 17.28 -3.36 33.29
N PHE A 432 17.22 -2.46 34.27
CA PHE A 432 17.72 -1.09 34.15
C PHE A 432 19.22 -1.07 33.83
N ASN A 433 20.01 -1.88 34.54
CA ASN A 433 21.44 -2.01 34.28
C ASN A 433 21.72 -2.57 32.88
N GLU A 434 21.02 -3.63 32.48
CA GLU A 434 21.15 -4.24 31.16
C GLU A 434 20.84 -3.23 30.05
N LEU A 435 19.78 -2.43 30.19
CA LEU A 435 19.45 -1.38 29.22
C LEU A 435 20.49 -0.24 29.20
N ASN A 436 21.03 0.15 30.36
CA ASN A 436 22.12 1.12 30.42
C ASN A 436 23.39 0.62 29.71
N GLU A 437 23.72 -0.67 29.85
CA GLU A 437 24.82 -1.29 29.10
C GLU A 437 24.58 -1.24 27.58
N ILE A 438 23.35 -1.49 27.12
CA ILE A 438 22.98 -1.36 25.70
C ILE A 438 23.13 0.08 25.20
N PHE A 439 22.69 1.08 25.97
CA PHE A 439 22.86 2.49 25.59
C PHE A 439 24.33 2.90 25.50
N GLU A 440 25.17 2.46 26.44
CA GLU A 440 26.61 2.72 26.39
C GLU A 440 27.26 2.01 25.20
N LYS A 441 26.88 0.76 24.92
CA LYS A 441 27.36 0.02 23.74
C LYS A 441 26.98 0.76 22.45
N TYR A 442 25.73 1.22 22.33
CA TYR A 442 25.25 2.01 21.19
C TYR A 442 26.09 3.28 21.00
N LYS A 443 26.34 4.02 22.07
CA LYS A 443 27.16 5.24 22.05
C LYS A 443 28.61 4.98 21.65
N GLN A 444 29.20 3.90 22.15
CA GLN A 444 30.59 3.53 21.83
C GLN A 444 30.75 3.13 20.36
N LEU A 445 29.79 2.39 19.81
CA LEU A 445 29.87 1.89 18.43
C LEU A 445 29.52 2.96 17.38
N PHE A 446 28.56 3.83 17.66
CA PHE A 446 28.04 4.79 16.68
C PHE A 446 28.45 6.25 16.94
N ASN A 447 29.17 6.52 18.05
CA ASN A 447 29.61 7.85 18.45
C ASN A 447 28.45 8.87 18.57
N GLU A 448 27.26 8.39 18.93
CA GLU A 448 26.06 9.19 19.16
C GLU A 448 25.26 8.61 20.33
N ALA A 449 24.63 9.46 21.14
CA ALA A 449 23.74 8.98 22.20
C ALA A 449 22.38 8.61 21.61
N HIS A 450 21.83 7.45 22.00
CA HIS A 450 20.48 7.08 21.62
C HIS A 450 19.48 8.11 22.16
N ILE A 451 18.46 8.41 21.37
CA ILE A 451 17.49 9.47 21.65
C ILE A 451 16.70 9.28 22.95
N CYS A 452 16.45 8.02 23.34
CA CYS A 452 15.71 7.72 24.55
C CYS A 452 16.52 7.75 25.84
N TYR A 453 17.86 7.77 25.77
CA TYR A 453 18.71 7.72 26.96
C TYR A 453 18.42 8.84 27.99
N PRO A 454 18.24 10.12 27.60
CA PRO A 454 17.90 11.19 28.54
C PRO A 454 16.56 10.99 29.26
N ASN A 455 15.55 10.50 28.54
CA ASN A 455 14.24 10.21 29.13
C ASN A 455 14.31 8.96 30.04
N TRP A 456 15.12 7.98 29.65
CA TRP A 456 15.34 6.73 30.38
C TRP A 456 15.92 6.94 31.78
N ILE A 457 17.02 7.69 31.87
CA ILE A 457 17.74 7.88 33.14
C ILE A 457 16.87 8.60 34.19
N VAL A 458 16.04 9.54 33.74
CA VAL A 458 15.08 10.26 34.59
C VAL A 458 13.97 9.34 35.09
N PHE A 459 13.53 8.40 34.27
CA PHE A 459 12.52 7.42 34.67
C PHE A 459 13.06 6.40 35.69
N GLU A 460 14.26 5.89 35.48
CA GLU A 460 14.96 5.03 36.43
C GLU A 460 15.08 5.71 37.81
N ASP A 461 15.55 6.96 37.83
CA ASP A 461 15.65 7.77 39.05
C ASP A 461 14.30 7.92 39.75
N LEU A 462 13.22 8.11 38.98
CA LEU A 462 11.87 8.24 39.53
C LEU A 462 11.39 6.95 40.17
N ILE A 463 11.61 5.80 39.54
CA ILE A 463 11.28 4.49 40.12
C ILE A 463 12.10 4.28 41.40
N HIS A 464 13.39 4.60 41.40
CA HIS A 464 14.20 4.50 42.61
C HIS A 464 13.75 5.45 43.73
N LEU A 465 13.25 6.64 43.40
CA LEU A 465 12.63 7.53 44.38
C LEU A 465 11.33 6.95 44.96
N CYS A 466 10.50 6.30 44.13
CA CYS A 466 9.28 5.62 44.57
C CYS A 466 9.56 4.56 45.62
N ASP A 467 10.69 3.86 45.53
CA ASP A 467 10.93 2.61 46.26
C ASP A 467 12.06 2.67 47.29
N CYS A 468 12.73 3.81 47.40
CA CYS A 468 13.82 3.98 48.37
C CYS A 468 13.32 4.12 49.82
N SER A 469 14.23 3.84 50.76
CA SER A 469 14.05 4.15 52.18
C SER A 469 14.08 5.66 52.43
N GLU A 470 13.55 6.12 53.57
CA GLU A 470 13.63 7.55 53.95
C GLU A 470 15.06 8.08 53.99
N GLU A 471 16.02 7.24 54.40
CA GLU A 471 17.45 7.57 54.48
C GLU A 471 18.07 7.79 53.09
N GLU A 472 17.63 7.05 52.08
CA GLU A 472 18.15 7.11 50.71
C GLU A 472 17.46 8.18 49.84
N TYR A 473 16.28 8.63 50.25
CA TYR A 473 15.47 9.59 49.49
C TYR A 473 16.24 10.86 49.12
N SER A 474 16.95 11.46 50.09
CA SER A 474 17.72 12.69 49.85
C SER A 474 18.84 12.51 48.83
N LYS A 475 19.42 11.30 48.77
CA LYS A 475 20.47 10.97 47.81
C LYS A 475 19.88 10.81 46.41
N ASN A 476 18.85 9.97 46.26
CA ASN A 476 18.21 9.71 44.96
C ASN A 476 17.57 10.98 44.39
N TYR A 477 17.05 11.87 45.24
CA TYR A 477 16.47 13.14 44.80
C TYR A 477 17.52 14.10 44.24
N ARG A 478 18.75 14.10 44.80
CA ARG A 478 19.87 14.86 44.22
C ARG A 478 20.30 14.29 42.88
N THR A 479 20.40 12.96 42.77
CA THR A 479 20.71 12.28 41.50
C THR A 479 19.73 12.68 40.40
N LEU A 480 18.42 12.60 40.68
CA LEU A 480 17.38 13.03 39.74
C LEU A 480 17.57 14.48 39.30
N LYS A 481 17.84 15.40 40.24
CA LYS A 481 18.07 16.82 39.92
C LYS A 481 19.29 17.03 39.03
N GLU A 482 20.37 16.30 39.28
CA GLU A 482 21.58 16.35 38.47
C GLU A 482 21.32 15.84 37.05
N HIS A 483 20.64 14.70 36.91
CA HIS A 483 20.28 14.15 35.61
C HIS A 483 19.33 15.05 34.82
N LEU A 484 18.34 15.66 35.48
CA LEU A 484 17.47 16.65 34.86
C LEU A 484 18.27 17.85 34.35
N LYS A 485 19.18 18.41 35.17
CA LYS A 485 20.03 19.55 34.80
C LYS A 485 20.97 19.24 33.63
N ASN A 486 21.52 18.03 33.59
CA ASN A 486 22.43 17.61 32.54
C ASN A 486 21.71 17.31 31.22
N ASN A 487 20.40 17.09 31.25
CA ASN A 487 19.60 16.67 30.10
C ASN A 487 18.48 17.65 29.73
N GLU A 488 18.40 18.85 30.31
CA GLU A 488 17.24 19.77 30.22
C GLU A 488 16.69 19.99 28.81
N GLU A 489 17.56 20.12 27.79
CA GLU A 489 17.13 20.36 26.41
C GLU A 489 16.64 19.09 25.67
N LYS A 490 16.77 17.91 26.30
CA LYS A 490 16.49 16.59 25.73
C LYS A 490 15.38 15.83 26.45
N ILE A 491 14.90 16.31 27.61
CA ILE A 491 13.78 15.71 28.34
C ILE A 491 12.45 16.10 27.69
N SER A 492 11.58 15.11 27.52
CA SER A 492 10.24 15.31 26.96
C SER A 492 9.30 16.11 27.87
N LYS A 493 8.30 16.73 27.24
CA LYS A 493 7.30 17.56 27.92
C LYS A 493 6.44 16.74 28.90
N GLU A 494 6.15 15.50 28.54
CA GLU A 494 5.30 14.57 29.28
C GLU A 494 5.96 14.10 30.57
N ILE A 495 7.24 13.69 30.53
CA ILE A 495 8.02 13.33 31.73
C ILE A 495 8.07 14.52 32.69
N SER A 496 8.34 15.69 32.13
CA SER A 496 8.41 16.92 32.91
C SER A 496 7.07 17.32 33.52
N SER A 497 5.97 17.15 32.78
CA SER A 497 4.61 17.36 33.28
C SER A 497 4.31 16.44 34.47
N ILE A 498 4.73 15.18 34.40
CA ILE A 498 4.56 14.20 35.49
C ILE A 498 5.39 14.62 36.70
N LEU A 499 6.66 15.00 36.51
CA LEU A 499 7.55 15.49 37.57
C LEU A 499 7.03 16.72 38.31
N ILE A 500 6.45 17.68 37.59
CA ILE A 500 5.81 18.87 38.15
C ILE A 500 4.58 18.46 38.95
N GLU A 501 3.75 17.58 38.40
CA GLU A 501 2.49 17.18 39.00
C GLU A 501 2.66 16.41 40.31
N ILE A 502 3.69 15.57 40.42
CA ILE A 502 4.03 14.84 41.64
C ILE A 502 4.83 15.71 42.64
N GLY A 503 5.06 16.99 42.33
CA GLY A 503 5.68 17.96 43.24
C GLY A 503 7.19 17.82 43.41
N ILE A 504 7.86 17.04 42.56
CA ILE A 504 9.32 16.81 42.63
C ILE A 504 10.10 18.02 42.12
N ILE A 505 9.57 18.75 41.13
CA ILE A 505 10.15 19.99 40.59
C ILE A 505 9.11 21.12 40.55
N LYS A 506 9.54 22.37 40.69
CA LYS A 506 8.66 23.53 40.43
C LYS A 506 8.66 23.81 38.92
N ALA A 507 7.49 24.10 38.35
CA ALA A 507 7.32 24.35 36.91
C ALA A 507 8.23 25.46 36.34
N GLU A 508 8.71 26.37 37.19
CA GLU A 508 9.56 27.51 36.82
C GLU A 508 11.06 27.17 36.72
N GLU A 509 11.49 25.98 37.18
CA GLU A 509 12.90 25.63 37.40
C GLU A 509 13.61 25.09 36.14
N PHE A 510 12.87 24.63 35.12
CA PHE A 510 13.45 23.99 33.92
C PHE A 510 12.83 24.55 32.62
N ARG A 511 13.65 25.09 31.70
CA ARG A 511 13.22 25.56 30.37
C ARG A 511 13.27 24.42 29.36
N LEU A 512 12.19 23.65 29.27
CA LEU A 512 12.11 22.45 28.43
C LEU A 512 11.91 22.83 26.95
N LYS A 513 12.78 22.32 26.08
CA LYS A 513 12.60 22.39 24.62
C LYS A 513 11.76 21.21 24.14
N ILE A 514 10.73 21.51 23.36
CA ILE A 514 9.89 20.48 22.71
C ILE A 514 10.69 19.90 21.54
N THR A 515 11.04 18.61 21.61
CA THR A 515 11.61 17.85 20.50
C THR A 515 10.54 16.94 19.89
N ASN A 516 10.54 16.80 18.56
CA ASN A 516 9.54 16.00 17.83
C ASN A 516 9.84 14.49 17.83
N ASN A 517 10.98 14.06 18.39
CA ASN A 517 11.45 12.67 18.35
C ASN A 517 10.89 11.83 19.51
N TYR A 518 9.76 12.26 20.06
CA TYR A 518 9.18 11.74 21.29
C TYR A 518 8.49 10.37 21.12
N PHE A 519 7.98 10.08 19.92
CA PHE A 519 7.32 8.80 19.59
C PHE A 519 8.24 7.58 19.75
N GLU A 520 9.57 7.77 19.64
CA GLU A 520 10.56 6.69 19.76
C GLU A 520 10.74 6.21 21.21
N CYS A 521 10.22 6.96 22.20
CA CYS A 521 10.33 6.65 23.63
C CYS A 521 8.96 6.41 24.30
N ASP A 522 7.93 6.09 23.50
CA ASP A 522 6.52 6.01 23.92
C ASP A 522 6.20 4.96 25.01
N GLU A 523 7.00 3.88 25.11
CA GLU A 523 6.83 2.85 26.15
C GLU A 523 6.88 3.47 27.55
N LEU A 524 7.88 4.33 27.76
CA LEU A 524 8.18 4.98 29.03
C LEU A 524 6.99 5.84 29.52
N ARG A 525 6.30 6.52 28.60
CA ARG A 525 5.13 7.35 28.92
C ARG A 525 3.99 6.52 29.51
N ILE A 526 3.69 5.37 28.91
CA ILE A 526 2.57 4.53 29.32
C ILE A 526 2.81 4.03 30.75
N HIS A 527 4.03 3.60 31.04
CA HIS A 527 4.40 3.12 32.37
C HIS A 527 4.45 4.25 33.41
N MET A 528 4.97 5.44 33.07
CA MET A 528 4.95 6.59 33.98
C MET A 528 3.53 7.00 34.41
N HIS A 529 2.54 6.87 33.51
CA HIS A 529 1.14 7.12 33.87
C HIS A 529 0.55 6.04 34.80
N ALA A 530 1.00 4.78 34.72
CA ALA A 530 0.61 3.73 35.65
C ALA A 530 1.25 3.96 37.04
N THR A 531 2.56 4.24 37.09
CA THR A 531 3.34 4.54 38.29
C THR A 531 2.84 5.81 39.02
N ARG A 532 2.23 6.76 38.30
CA ARG A 532 1.61 7.99 38.86
C ARG A 532 0.57 7.71 39.95
N SER A 533 -0.17 6.61 39.85
CA SER A 533 -1.18 6.22 40.84
C SER A 533 -0.55 5.84 42.18
N HIS A 534 0.58 5.12 42.13
CA HIS A 534 1.37 4.72 43.29
C HIS A 534 2.09 5.91 43.92
N LEU A 535 2.71 6.76 43.10
CA LEU A 535 3.38 8.01 43.50
C LEU A 535 2.44 8.95 44.28
N ARG A 536 1.24 9.21 43.77
CA ARG A 536 0.28 10.11 44.45
C ARG A 536 -0.17 9.63 45.83
N SER A 537 -0.10 8.33 46.11
CA SER A 537 -0.46 7.76 47.42
C SER A 537 0.63 7.97 48.48
N ARG A 538 1.90 8.10 48.06
CA ARG A 538 3.06 8.21 48.95
C ARG A 538 3.45 9.67 49.24
N TYR A 539 3.09 10.61 48.36
CA TYR A 539 3.44 12.04 48.46
C TYR A 539 2.27 12.98 48.82
N ARG A 540 1.11 12.42 49.20
CA ARG A 540 0.07 13.13 49.95
C ARG A 540 0.13 12.70 51.40
#